data_AF-A0A0W7WY62-F1
#
_entry.id   AF-A0A0W7WY62-F1
#
_cell.length_a   1.000
_cell.length_b   1.000
_cell.length_c   1.000
_cell.angle_alpha   90.00
_cell.angle_beta   90.00
_cell.angle_gamma   90.00
#
_symmetry.space_group_name_H-M   'P 1'
#
loop_
_entity.id
_entity.type
_entity.pdbx_description
1 polymer ?
#
loop_
_entity_poly.entity_id
_entity_poly.type
_entity_poly.pdbx_seq_one_letter_code
_entity_poly.pdbx_strand_id
1 'polypeptide(L)' 'MDDPTQHHAQGAYVAHAHTDIYGPGKVLYVDGDFRRVRFTHFVATIKADDLRPATPVEEHEMYTWLCRKAARYGSDWMIP' A
#
# COMPACT_ATOMS: atom_id res chain seq x y z
N MET A 1 -9.53 23.12 6.54
CA MET A 1 -8.77 22.11 7.29
C MET A 1 -8.90 20.85 6.49
N ASP A 2 -7.85 20.48 5.77
CA ASP A 2 -7.78 19.15 5.16
C ASP A 2 -7.90 18.13 6.29
N ASP A 3 -8.82 17.19 6.14
CA ASP A 3 -9.01 16.12 7.10
C ASP A 3 -7.79 15.20 7.03
N PRO A 4 -6.93 15.14 8.05
CA PRO A 4 -5.71 14.32 8.03
C PRO A 4 -6.01 12.82 7.87
N THR A 5 -7.27 12.39 8.04
CA THR A 5 -7.70 11.02 7.79
C THR A 5 -7.81 10.66 6.29
N GLN A 6 -7.70 11.63 5.37
CA GLN A 6 -7.80 11.36 3.92
C GLN A 6 -6.50 10.92 3.23
N HIS A 7 -5.33 11.05 3.86
CA HIS A 7 -4.08 10.65 3.21
C HIS A 7 -4.00 9.13 3.06
N HIS A 8 -3.86 8.63 1.83
CA HIS A 8 -3.70 7.19 1.51
C HIS A 8 -4.86 6.32 1.99
N ALA A 9 -6.03 6.47 1.35
CA ALA A 9 -7.21 5.65 1.60
C ALA A 9 -6.97 4.15 1.31
N GLN A 10 -7.88 3.29 1.78
CA GLN A 10 -7.87 1.86 1.44
C GLN A 10 -7.85 1.67 -0.10
N GLY A 11 -7.04 0.73 -0.56
CA GLY A 11 -6.77 0.50 -1.98
C GLY A 11 -5.67 1.37 -2.59
N ALA A 12 -5.23 2.45 -1.92
CA ALA A 12 -4.18 3.33 -2.45
C ALA A 12 -2.83 2.62 -2.55
N TYR A 13 -2.08 2.92 -3.62
CA TYR A 13 -0.70 2.51 -3.77
C TYR A 13 0.23 3.53 -3.13
N VAL A 14 1.14 3.05 -2.29
CA VAL A 14 2.02 3.87 -1.46
C VAL A 14 3.44 3.34 -1.46
N ALA A 15 4.38 4.18 -1.03
CA ALA A 15 5.72 3.78 -0.63
C ALA A 15 6.09 4.52 0.65
N HIS A 16 7.11 4.03 1.37
CA HIS A 16 7.59 4.72 2.56
C HIS A 16 8.29 6.03 2.14
N ALA A 17 8.02 7.12 2.86
CA ALA A 17 8.51 8.46 2.52
C ALA A 17 10.01 8.64 2.80
N HIS A 18 10.54 7.94 3.80
CA HIS A 18 11.91 8.10 4.28
C HIS A 18 12.86 6.95 3.95
N THR A 19 12.37 5.87 3.32
CA THR A 19 13.21 4.72 2.92
C THR A 19 12.57 3.99 1.75
N ASP A 20 13.41 3.40 0.92
CA ASP A 20 13.05 2.54 -0.22
C ASP A 20 13.08 1.04 0.14
N ILE A 21 13.61 0.66 1.31
CA ILE A 21 13.81 -0.75 1.71
C ILE A 21 12.51 -1.57 1.68
N TYR A 22 11.37 -0.93 1.94
CA TYR A 22 10.07 -1.60 1.96
C TYR A 22 9.49 -1.83 0.56
N GLY A 23 9.96 -1.09 -0.45
CA GLY A 23 9.39 -1.06 -1.78
C GLY A 23 7.96 -0.49 -1.80
N PRO A 24 7.25 -0.65 -2.94
CA PRO A 24 5.88 -0.21 -3.06
C PRO A 24 4.90 -1.15 -2.34
N GLY A 25 3.77 -0.60 -1.93
CA GLY A 25 2.72 -1.33 -1.25
C GLY A 25 1.32 -0.83 -1.59
N LYS A 26 0.32 -1.55 -1.08
CA LYS A 26 -1.10 -1.21 -1.19
C LYS A 26 -1.72 -1.15 0.19
N VAL A 27 -2.44 -0.07 0.50
CA VAL A 27 -3.17 0.10 1.76
C VAL A 27 -4.33 -0.90 1.77
N LEU A 28 -4.38 -1.78 2.76
CA LEU A 28 -5.45 -2.75 2.97
C LEU A 28 -6.54 -2.24 3.92
N TYR A 29 -6.17 -1.39 4.88
CA TYR A 29 -7.07 -0.90 5.92
C TYR A 29 -6.54 0.41 6.51
N VAL A 30 -7.47 1.28 6.92
CA VAL A 30 -7.18 2.57 7.57
C VAL A 30 -7.67 2.52 9.02
N ASP A 31 -6.79 2.84 9.95
CA ASP A 31 -7.05 2.88 11.39
C ASP A 31 -6.56 4.21 11.97
N GLY A 32 -7.41 5.23 11.93
CA GLY A 32 -7.04 6.60 12.30
C GLY A 32 -5.83 7.11 11.52
N ASP A 33 -4.73 7.36 12.23
CA ASP A 33 -3.47 7.83 11.64
C ASP A 33 -2.63 6.70 11.02
N PHE A 34 -3.03 5.44 11.16
CA PHE A 34 -2.26 4.29 10.71
C PHE A 34 -2.88 3.60 9.48
N ARG A 35 -2.02 3.13 8.58
CA ARG A 35 -2.38 2.38 7.38
C ARG A 35 -1.80 0.98 7.52
N ARG A 36 -2.63 -0.04 7.40
CA ARG A 36 -2.19 -1.43 7.24
C ARG A 36 -1.80 -1.61 5.78
N VAL A 37 -0.52 -1.63 5.48
CA VAL A 37 0.01 -1.69 4.11
C VAL A 37 0.56 -3.07 3.81
N ARG A 38 0.18 -3.63 2.66
CA ARG A 38 0.82 -4.81 2.09
C ARG A 38 1.96 -4.40 1.18
N PHE A 39 3.16 -4.85 1.52
CA PHE A 39 4.34 -4.84 0.67
C PHE A 39 4.54 -6.21 0.02
N THR A 40 5.52 -6.31 -0.87
CA THR A 40 5.83 -7.55 -1.60
C THR A 40 6.30 -8.70 -0.72
N HIS A 41 6.86 -8.41 0.46
CA HIS A 41 7.44 -9.40 1.37
C HIS A 41 6.75 -9.50 2.73
N PHE A 42 6.04 -8.46 3.16
CA PHE A 42 5.41 -8.41 4.48
C PHE A 42 4.21 -7.46 4.49
N VAL A 43 3.46 -7.45 5.59
CA VAL A 43 2.40 -6.50 5.87
C VAL A 43 2.80 -5.72 7.12
N ALA A 44 2.72 -4.39 7.08
CA ALA A 44 3.10 -3.52 8.20
C ALA A 44 2.01 -2.48 8.49
N THR A 45 2.02 -1.95 9.70
CA THR A 45 1.17 -0.84 10.12
C THR A 45 2.05 0.40 10.20
N ILE A 46 1.79 1.40 9.35
CA ILE A 46 2.65 2.58 9.14
C ILE A 46 1.81 3.84 9.36
N LYS A 47 2.37 4.90 9.95
CA LYS A 47 1.67 6.20 10.02
C LYS A 47 1.46 6.78 8.62
N ALA A 48 0.36 7.49 8.41
CA ALA A 48 0.07 8.19 7.15
C ALA A 48 1.23 9.07 6.70
N ASP A 49 1.79 9.81 7.65
CA ASP A 49 2.81 10.83 7.40
C ASP A 49 4.16 10.22 7.00
N ASP A 50 4.38 8.95 7.34
CA ASP A 50 5.56 8.18 6.92
C ASP A 50 5.37 7.55 5.52
N LEU A 51 4.23 7.77 4.87
CA LEU A 51 3.90 7.27 3.54
C LEU A 51 3.81 8.41 2.53
N ARG A 52 4.26 8.12 1.31
CA ARG A 52 4.02 8.93 0.12
C ARG A 52 3.20 8.15 -0.90
N PRO A 53 2.54 8.84 -1.85
CA PRO A 53 1.96 8.16 -3.00
C PRO A 53 3.03 7.35 -3.75
N ALA A 54 2.66 6.17 -4.23
CA ALA A 54 3.51 5.44 -5.16
C ALA A 54 3.61 6.22 -6.48
N THR A 55 4.76 6.14 -7.13
CA THR A 55 4.91 6.58 -8.51
C THR A 55 4.14 5.64 -9.45
N PRO A 56 3.85 6.06 -10.70
CA PRO A 56 3.17 5.19 -11.67
C PRO A 56 3.91 3.86 -11.94
N VAL A 57 5.24 3.87 -11.86
CA VAL A 57 6.07 2.67 -12.02
C VAL A 57 5.89 1.72 -10.83
N GLU A 58 6.01 2.25 -9.62
CA GLU A 58 5.80 1.52 -8.37
C GLU A 58 4.39 0.91 -8.26
N GLU A 59 3.37 1.66 -8.66
CA GLU A 59 2.00 1.16 -8.75
C GLU A 59 1.89 -0.01 -9.73
N HIS A 60 2.47 0.13 -10.93
CA HIS A 60 2.44 -0.93 -11.93
C HIS A 60 3.17 -2.20 -11.46
N GLU A 61 4.31 -2.05 -10.80
CA GLU A 61 5.05 -3.16 -10.20
C GLU A 61 4.23 -3.88 -9.13
N MET A 62 3.64 -3.11 -8.21
CA MET A 62 2.81 -3.66 -7.13
C MET A 62 1.56 -4.35 -7.67
N TYR A 63 0.85 -3.73 -8.61
CA TYR A 63 -0.31 -4.32 -9.26
C TYR A 63 0.04 -5.62 -9.98
N THR A 64 1.12 -5.63 -10.75
CA THR A 64 1.60 -6.83 -11.46
C THR A 64 1.93 -7.95 -10.49
N TRP A 65 2.56 -7.63 -9.36
CA TRP A 65 2.84 -8.58 -8.30
C TRP A 65 1.55 -9.14 -7.68
N LEU A 66 0.57 -8.29 -7.37
CA LEU A 66 -0.74 -8.72 -6.83
C LEU A 66 -1.47 -9.65 -7.79
N CYS A 67 -1.52 -9.33 -9.09
CA CYS A 67 -2.12 -10.19 -10.12
C CYS A 67 -1.45 -11.57 -10.16
N ARG A 68 -0.12 -11.64 -10.09
CA ARG A 68 0.62 -12.91 -10.04
C ARG A 68 0.31 -13.71 -8.77
N LYS A 69 0.16 -13.05 -7.62
CA LYS A 69 -0.23 -13.70 -6.38
C LYS A 69 -1.67 -14.20 -6.44
N ALA A 70 -2.58 -13.42 -7.01
CA ALA A 70 -3.98 -13.80 -7.17
C ALA A 70 -4.14 -15.01 -8.08
N ALA A 71 -3.41 -15.06 -9.20
CA ALA A 71 -3.39 -16.23 -10.09
C ALA A 71 -2.88 -17.50 -9.40
N ARG A 72 -1.95 -17.37 -8.44
CA ARG A 72 -1.34 -18.51 -7.75
C ARG A 72 -2.11 -18.96 -6.50
N TYR A 73 -2.72 -18.03 -5.78
CA TYR A 73 -3.23 -18.25 -4.43
C TYR A 73 -4.71 -17.85 -4.24
N GLY A 74 -5.38 -17.32 -5.28
CA GLY A 74 -6.78 -16.93 -5.23
C GLY A 74 -7.01 -15.42 -5.19
N SER A 75 -8.24 -15.00 -5.50
CA SER A 75 -8.65 -13.61 -5.68
C SER A 75 -8.51 -12.73 -4.44
N ASP A 76 -8.36 -13.32 -3.26
CA ASP A 76 -8.19 -12.59 -2.00
C ASP A 76 -6.96 -11.67 -1.99
N TRP A 77 -6.00 -11.93 -2.88
CA TRP A 77 -4.82 -11.08 -3.08
C TRP A 77 -5.12 -9.78 -3.81
N MET A 78 -6.31 -9.60 -4.41
CA MET A 78 -6.69 -8.38 -5.12
C MET A 78 -7.55 -7.43 -4.27
N ILE A 79 -7.98 -7.86 -3.09
CA ILE A 79 -8.91 -7.10 -2.24
C ILE A 79 -8.34 -5.69 -1.96
N PRO A 80 -9.17 -4.63 -2.08
CA PRO A 80 -8.79 -3.25 -1.76
C PRO A 80 -8.41 -3.08 -0.30
#